data_AF-A0A2V9B3C4-F1
#
_entry.id   AF-A0A2V9B3C4-F1
#
_cell.length_a   1.000
_cell.length_b   1.000
_cell.length_c   1.000
_cell.angle_alpha   90.00
_cell.angle_beta   90.00
_cell.angle_gamma   90.00
#
_symmetry.space_group_name_H-M   'P 1'
#
loop_
_entity.id
_entity.type
_entity.pdbx_description
1 polymer ?
#
loop_
_entity_poly.entity_id
_entity_poly.type
_entity_poly.pdbx_seq_one_letter_code
_entity_poly.pdbx_strand_id
1 'polypeptide(L)'
;MVDIDIVTPADGRYISEGDDQSRALMTMIGQDVATKLFPNVDAIGREILIDGRPFQVVGIAKPIGSVLGQSQDNFAYIPIQTYFKIYGTQETIWVNIQARGAEWMERTQDEARALMRARRHLSPNETDNCGIFDSATLMDLWKNLTGVIATAMIGVVSVFLVIG
;
A
#
# COMPACT_ATOMS: atom_id res chain seq x y z
N MET A 1 14.31 -5.57 -7.37
CA MET A 1 13.13 -4.70 -7.29
C MET A 1 12.37 -5.19 -6.07
N VAL A 2 12.29 -4.37 -5.01
CA VAL A 2 11.54 -4.74 -3.82
C VAL A 2 10.08 -4.51 -4.16
N ASP A 3 9.30 -5.56 -4.08
CA ASP A 3 7.87 -5.53 -4.35
C ASP A 3 7.17 -4.98 -3.10
N ILE A 4 6.68 -3.73 -3.19
CA ILE A 4 5.95 -3.04 -2.12
C ILE A 4 4.44 -3.30 -2.29
N ASP A 5 4.04 -4.12 -3.27
CA ASP A 5 2.63 -4.33 -3.57
C ASP A 5 1.98 -5.22 -2.52
N ILE A 6 1.14 -4.58 -1.71
CA ILE A 6 0.26 -5.25 -0.73
C ILE A 6 -0.79 -6.14 -1.41
N VAL A 7 -0.91 -6.10 -2.74
CA VAL A 7 -1.93 -6.81 -3.51
C VAL A 7 -1.30 -7.76 -4.51
N THR A 8 -1.37 -9.06 -4.24
CA THR A 8 -0.93 -10.11 -5.16
C THR A 8 -2.07 -10.53 -6.10
N PRO A 9 -1.83 -10.73 -7.41
CA PRO A 9 -2.85 -11.30 -8.29
C PRO A 9 -3.14 -12.76 -7.91
N ALA A 10 -4.42 -13.09 -7.81
CA ALA A 10 -4.92 -14.46 -7.71
C ALA A 10 -5.02 -15.11 -9.09
N ASP A 11 -5.53 -14.34 -10.05
CA ASP A 11 -5.72 -14.76 -11.43
C ASP A 11 -5.31 -13.62 -12.39
N GLY A 12 -4.91 -13.98 -13.61
CA GLY A 12 -4.35 -13.07 -14.59
C GLY A 12 -2.97 -12.51 -14.18
N ARG A 13 -2.78 -11.21 -14.34
CA ARG A 13 -1.50 -10.53 -14.08
C ARG A 13 -1.67 -9.14 -13.49
N TYR A 14 -0.59 -8.65 -12.88
CA TYR A 14 -0.48 -7.26 -12.45
C TYR A 14 -0.32 -6.31 -13.66
N ILE A 15 -0.57 -5.02 -13.43
CA ILE A 15 -0.30 -3.96 -14.41
C ILE A 15 1.22 -3.84 -14.60
N SER A 16 1.69 -4.04 -15.82
CA SER A 16 3.11 -3.94 -16.12
C SER A 16 3.52 -2.48 -16.39
N GLU A 17 4.82 -2.21 -16.32
CA GLU A 17 5.36 -0.91 -16.70
C GLU A 17 5.04 -0.56 -18.16
N GLY A 18 4.99 -1.54 -19.05
CA GLY A 18 4.58 -1.33 -20.45
C GLY A 18 3.12 -0.88 -20.60
N ASP A 19 2.21 -1.40 -19.76
CA ASP A 19 0.81 -0.96 -19.74
C ASP A 19 0.69 0.47 -19.23
N ASP A 20 1.51 0.85 -18.24
CA ASP A 20 1.55 2.20 -17.70
C ASP A 20 2.12 3.20 -18.72
N GLN A 21 3.26 2.90 -19.32
CA GLN A 21 3.86 3.76 -20.34
C GLN A 21 2.95 3.93 -21.57
N SER A 22 2.24 2.88 -21.99
CA SER A 22 1.29 2.94 -23.11
C SER A 22 -0.05 3.58 -22.76
N ARG A 23 -0.29 3.90 -21.48
CA ARG A 23 -1.56 4.43 -20.97
C ARG A 23 -2.73 3.53 -21.34
N ALA A 24 -2.54 2.22 -21.17
CA ALA A 24 -3.54 1.22 -21.51
C ALA A 24 -4.82 1.43 -20.68
N LEU A 25 -5.97 1.19 -21.31
CA LEU A 25 -7.28 1.13 -20.64
C LEU A 25 -7.49 -0.28 -20.09
N MET A 26 -6.64 -0.65 -19.14
CA MET A 26 -6.65 -1.96 -18.48
C MET A 26 -6.79 -1.77 -16.97
N THR A 27 -7.34 -2.78 -16.30
CA THR A 27 -7.58 -2.72 -14.87
C THR A 27 -7.34 -4.06 -14.18
N MET A 28 -6.84 -4.00 -12.96
CA MET A 28 -6.82 -5.13 -12.03
C MET A 28 -7.85 -4.87 -10.94
N ILE A 29 -8.73 -5.84 -10.67
CA ILE A 29 -9.86 -5.65 -9.76
C ILE A 29 -9.74 -6.49 -8.50
N GLY A 30 -10.35 -6.03 -7.42
CA GLY A 30 -10.52 -6.83 -6.20
C GLY A 30 -11.55 -7.95 -6.35
N GLN A 31 -11.47 -8.95 -5.46
CA GLN A 31 -12.32 -10.14 -5.51
C GLN A 31 -13.82 -9.81 -5.43
N ASP A 32 -14.21 -8.79 -4.66
CA ASP A 32 -15.62 -8.41 -4.53
C ASP A 32 -16.17 -7.86 -5.84
N VAL A 33 -15.38 -7.06 -6.57
CA VAL A 33 -15.77 -6.51 -7.86
C VAL A 33 -15.96 -7.64 -8.87
N ALA A 34 -15.01 -8.60 -8.91
CA ALA A 34 -15.10 -9.76 -9.78
C ALA A 34 -16.38 -10.58 -9.48
N THR A 35 -16.62 -10.90 -8.21
CA THR A 35 -17.77 -11.74 -7.80
C THR A 35 -19.12 -11.05 -8.04
N LYS A 36 -19.20 -9.74 -7.85
CA LYS A 36 -20.46 -8.98 -8.03
C LYS A 36 -20.79 -8.73 -9.50
N LEU A 37 -19.80 -8.39 -10.32
CA LEU A 37 -20.01 -8.08 -11.74
C LEU A 37 -20.03 -9.33 -12.62
N PHE A 38 -19.32 -10.39 -12.22
CA PHE A 38 -19.15 -11.61 -13.00
C PHE A 38 -19.38 -12.88 -12.14
N PRO A 39 -20.60 -13.08 -11.60
CA PRO A 39 -20.85 -14.16 -10.63
C PRO A 39 -20.70 -15.58 -11.18
N ASN A 40 -20.89 -15.77 -12.49
CA ASN A 40 -20.89 -17.08 -13.16
C ASN A 40 -19.97 -17.15 -14.38
N VAL A 41 -19.12 -16.14 -14.58
CA VAL A 41 -18.26 -16.04 -15.76
C VAL A 41 -16.89 -15.52 -15.35
N ASP A 42 -15.87 -15.87 -16.12
CA ASP A 42 -14.54 -15.32 -15.92
C ASP A 42 -14.52 -13.81 -16.23
N ALA A 43 -13.99 -13.03 -15.30
CA ALA A 43 -13.82 -11.59 -15.42
C ALA A 43 -12.59 -11.24 -16.27
N ILE A 44 -11.58 -12.11 -16.34
CA ILE A 44 -10.36 -11.84 -17.11
C ILE A 44 -10.70 -11.66 -18.60
N GLY A 45 -10.13 -10.62 -19.20
CA GLY A 45 -10.34 -10.25 -20.60
C GLY A 45 -11.67 -9.54 -20.88
N ARG A 46 -12.58 -9.45 -19.90
CA ARG A 46 -13.84 -8.69 -20.02
C ARG A 46 -13.63 -7.21 -19.77
N GLU A 47 -14.60 -6.41 -20.19
CA GLU A 47 -14.59 -4.98 -19.94
C GLU A 47 -15.50 -4.62 -18.77
N ILE A 48 -15.04 -3.68 -17.95
CA ILE A 48 -15.86 -2.98 -16.96
C ILE A 48 -15.83 -1.49 -17.23
N LEU A 49 -16.88 -0.79 -16.80
CA LEU A 49 -16.95 0.66 -16.89
C LEU A 49 -16.43 1.29 -15.60
N ILE A 50 -15.38 2.10 -15.70
CA ILE A 50 -14.88 2.96 -14.62
C ILE A 50 -15.15 4.39 -15.04
N ASP A 51 -16.02 5.09 -14.31
CA ASP A 51 -16.52 6.43 -14.65
C ASP A 51 -16.98 6.57 -16.11
N GLY A 52 -17.71 5.56 -16.58
CA GLY A 52 -18.26 5.52 -17.95
C GLY A 52 -17.26 5.18 -19.05
N ARG A 53 -16.02 4.83 -18.71
CA ARG A 53 -14.99 4.43 -19.69
C ARG A 53 -14.72 2.93 -19.62
N PRO A 54 -14.57 2.24 -20.76
CA PRO A 54 -14.29 0.81 -20.78
C PRO A 54 -12.83 0.54 -20.39
N PHE A 55 -12.64 -0.35 -19.43
CA PHE A 55 -11.35 -0.90 -19.03
C PHE A 55 -11.38 -2.41 -19.12
N GLN A 56 -10.38 -2.99 -19.77
CA GLN A 56 -10.23 -4.44 -19.85
C GLN A 56 -9.63 -4.99 -18.54
N VAL A 57 -10.30 -5.97 -17.94
CA VAL A 57 -9.82 -6.66 -16.74
C VAL A 57 -8.67 -7.59 -17.12
N VAL A 58 -7.48 -7.36 -16.56
CA VAL A 58 -6.26 -8.16 -16.83
C VAL A 58 -5.82 -9.00 -15.64
N GLY A 59 -6.39 -8.75 -14.46
CA GLY A 59 -6.07 -9.48 -13.25
C GLY A 59 -7.16 -9.34 -12.19
N ILE A 60 -7.22 -10.33 -11.31
CA ILE A 60 -8.04 -10.33 -10.11
C ILE A 60 -7.10 -10.47 -8.92
N ALA A 61 -7.21 -9.58 -7.94
CA ALA A 61 -6.42 -9.62 -6.73
C ALA A 61 -6.84 -10.77 -5.80
N LYS A 62 -5.87 -11.33 -5.07
CA LYS A 62 -6.17 -12.22 -3.94
C LYS A 62 -7.01 -11.48 -2.89
N PRO A 63 -7.96 -12.17 -2.24
CA PRO A 63 -8.75 -11.56 -1.19
C PRO A 63 -7.84 -11.03 -0.07
N ILE A 64 -7.91 -9.73 0.16
CA ILE A 64 -7.29 -9.04 1.29
C ILE A 64 -8.13 -9.29 2.55
N GLY A 65 -9.45 -9.44 2.38
CA GLY A 65 -10.40 -9.70 3.46
C GLY A 65 -11.07 -8.43 3.97
N SER A 66 -11.56 -8.49 5.20
CA SER A 66 -12.34 -7.39 5.79
C SER A 66 -11.71 -6.86 7.07
N VAL A 67 -11.71 -5.54 7.22
CA VAL A 67 -11.27 -4.85 8.43
C VAL A 67 -12.46 -4.12 9.02
N LEU A 68 -12.76 -4.38 10.30
CA LEU A 68 -13.90 -3.78 11.01
C LEU A 68 -15.25 -3.95 10.27
N GLY A 69 -15.44 -5.09 9.61
CA GLY A 69 -16.65 -5.39 8.84
C GLY A 69 -16.77 -4.68 7.49
N GLN A 70 -15.76 -3.91 7.08
CA GLN A 70 -15.67 -3.32 5.74
C GLN A 70 -14.73 -4.17 4.88
N SER A 71 -15.19 -4.55 3.69
CA SER A 71 -14.38 -5.29 2.73
C SER A 71 -13.29 -4.40 2.15
N GLN A 72 -12.06 -4.90 2.11
CA GLN A 72 -10.94 -4.26 1.43
C GLN A 72 -10.79 -4.75 -0.02
N ASP A 73 -11.72 -5.58 -0.50
CA ASP A 73 -11.68 -6.21 -1.82
C ASP A 73 -12.51 -5.45 -2.88
N ASN A 74 -13.05 -4.27 -2.53
CA ASN A 74 -13.82 -3.43 -3.44
C ASN A 74 -12.97 -2.29 -4.04
N PHE A 75 -12.08 -2.63 -4.96
CA PHE A 75 -11.22 -1.67 -5.65
C PHE A 75 -10.96 -2.05 -7.11
N ALA A 76 -10.50 -1.08 -7.89
CA ALA A 76 -9.98 -1.26 -9.23
C ALA A 76 -8.67 -0.46 -9.36
N TYR A 77 -7.59 -1.13 -9.73
CA TYR A 77 -6.32 -0.51 -10.09
C TYR A 77 -6.28 -0.25 -11.58
N ILE A 78 -5.80 0.92 -11.95
CA ILE A 78 -5.53 1.33 -13.34
C ILE A 78 -4.10 1.89 -13.40
N PRO A 79 -3.48 1.92 -14.59
CA PRO A 79 -2.16 2.50 -14.71
C PRO A 79 -2.15 3.99 -14.33
N ILE A 80 -1.12 4.44 -13.61
CA ILE A 80 -1.06 5.80 -13.07
C ILE A 80 -1.00 6.86 -14.17
N GLN A 81 -0.34 6.57 -15.30
CA GLN A 81 -0.34 7.46 -16.46
C GLN A 81 -1.71 7.55 -17.12
N THR A 82 -2.48 6.45 -17.10
CA THR A 82 -3.90 6.45 -17.52
C THR A 82 -4.73 7.32 -16.58
N TYR A 83 -4.54 7.18 -15.27
CA TYR A 83 -5.20 8.03 -14.28
C TYR A 83 -4.91 9.52 -14.54
N PHE A 84 -3.64 9.92 -14.68
CA PHE A 84 -3.29 11.32 -14.94
C PHE A 84 -3.83 11.86 -16.27
N LYS A 85 -3.95 11.02 -17.29
CA LYS A 85 -4.57 11.40 -18.57
C LYS A 85 -6.07 11.68 -18.41
N ILE A 86 -6.75 10.94 -17.54
CA ILE A 86 -8.20 10.97 -17.39
C ILE A 86 -8.63 12.04 -16.40
N TYR A 87 -7.99 12.10 -15.23
CA TYR A 87 -8.38 12.91 -14.08
C TYR A 87 -7.45 14.11 -13.85
N GLY A 88 -6.32 14.17 -14.55
CA GLY A 88 -5.30 15.20 -14.33
C GLY A 88 -4.37 14.87 -13.16
N THR A 89 -3.53 15.83 -12.78
CA THR A 89 -2.47 15.67 -11.76
C THR A 89 -2.70 16.52 -10.51
N GLN A 90 -3.91 17.08 -10.35
CA GLN A 90 -4.21 18.01 -9.25
C GLN A 90 -4.67 17.30 -7.96
N GLU A 91 -4.96 16.00 -8.06
CA GLU A 91 -5.37 15.15 -6.95
C GLU A 91 -4.19 14.81 -6.02
N THR A 92 -4.49 14.55 -4.74
CA THR A 92 -3.47 14.13 -3.77
C THR A 92 -3.08 12.68 -4.02
N ILE A 93 -1.78 12.43 -4.17
CA ILE A 93 -1.25 11.08 -4.38
C ILE A 93 -0.65 10.57 -3.08
N TRP A 94 -1.01 9.33 -2.73
CA TRP A 94 -0.37 8.59 -1.65
C TRP A 94 0.83 7.83 -2.20
N VAL A 95 1.97 7.96 -1.53
CA VAL A 95 3.20 7.26 -1.89
C VAL A 95 3.59 6.39 -0.71
N ASN A 96 3.57 5.07 -0.91
CA ASN A 96 4.05 4.11 0.07
C ASN A 96 5.57 3.95 -0.08
N ILE A 97 6.29 4.07 1.02
CA ILE A 97 7.75 3.94 1.07
C ILE A 97 8.09 2.85 2.07
N GLN A 98 8.86 1.86 1.65
CA GLN A 98 9.30 0.77 2.51
C GLN A 98 10.75 1.01 2.98
N ALA A 99 10.94 1.09 4.30
CA ALA A 99 12.27 1.11 4.90
C ALA A 99 12.93 -0.28 4.84
N ARG A 100 14.27 -0.31 4.81
CA ARG A 100 15.05 -1.58 4.81
C ARG A 100 14.88 -2.40 6.10
N GLY A 101 14.59 -1.72 7.20
CA GLY A 101 14.46 -2.30 8.54
C GLY A 101 13.91 -1.26 9.51
N ALA A 102 13.49 -1.70 10.70
CA ALA A 102 12.89 -0.83 11.71
C ALA A 102 13.88 0.26 12.19
N GLU A 103 15.17 -0.08 12.26
CA GLU A 103 16.26 0.82 12.63
C GLU A 103 16.50 1.95 11.61
N TRP A 104 16.05 1.76 10.36
CA TRP A 104 16.17 2.76 9.29
C TRP A 104 14.93 3.63 9.14
N MET A 105 13.87 3.41 9.93
CA MET A 105 12.58 4.07 9.72
C MET A 105 12.68 5.60 9.82
N GLU A 106 13.22 6.11 10.94
CA GLU A 106 13.38 7.55 11.18
C GLU A 106 14.23 8.21 10.07
N ARG A 107 15.36 7.59 9.74
CA ARG A 107 16.22 8.07 8.65
C ARG A 107 15.53 8.04 7.28
N THR A 108 14.75 7.00 6.99
CA THR A 108 13.99 6.87 5.74
C THR A 108 12.93 7.96 5.64
N GLN A 109 12.27 8.30 6.76
CA GLN A 109 11.30 9.39 6.80
C GLN A 109 11.95 10.75 6.55
N ASP A 110 13.09 11.01 7.17
CA ASP A 110 13.82 12.27 6.97
C ASP A 110 14.34 12.40 5.54
N GLU A 111 14.87 11.32 4.96
CA GLU A 111 15.29 11.29 3.56
C GLU A 111 14.10 11.49 2.61
N ALA A 112 12.97 10.82 2.86
CA ALA A 112 11.74 11.00 2.09
C ALA A 112 11.21 12.45 2.18
N ARG A 113 11.22 13.04 3.38
CA ARG A 113 10.83 14.44 3.60
C ARG A 113 11.73 15.38 2.80
N ALA A 114 13.06 15.19 2.89
CA ALA A 114 14.03 16.03 2.18
C ALA A 114 13.86 15.95 0.66
N LEU A 115 13.66 14.75 0.11
CA LEU A 115 13.42 14.56 -1.33
C LEU A 115 12.11 15.20 -1.78
N MET A 116 11.04 15.09 -1.00
CA MET A 116 9.76 15.71 -1.31
C MET A 116 9.83 17.24 -1.27
N ARG A 117 10.54 17.81 -0.29
CA ARG A 117 10.80 19.26 -0.21
C ARG A 117 11.59 19.76 -1.41
N ALA A 118 12.65 19.05 -1.81
CA ALA A 118 13.45 19.37 -2.99
C ALA A 118 12.62 19.32 -4.28
N ARG A 119 11.81 18.27 -4.45
CA ARG A 119 10.92 18.10 -5.61
C ARG A 119 9.84 19.18 -5.71
N ARG A 120 9.40 19.71 -4.56
CA ARG A 120 8.38 20.77 -4.48
C ARG A 120 8.96 22.18 -4.36
N HIS A 121 10.29 22.33 -4.46
CA HIS A 121 10.99 23.60 -4.36
C HIS A 121 10.69 24.39 -3.07
N LEU A 122 10.49 23.68 -1.96
CA LEU A 122 10.22 24.32 -0.66
C LEU A 122 11.48 24.95 -0.07
N SER A 123 11.39 26.22 0.31
CA SER A 123 12.45 26.95 0.99
C SER A 123 12.68 26.41 2.40
N PRO A 124 13.88 26.54 3.00
CA PRO A 124 14.18 26.01 4.33
C PRO A 124 13.21 26.46 5.44
N ASN A 125 12.65 27.66 5.32
CA ASN A 125 11.71 28.23 6.29
C ASN A 125 10.23 27.95 5.98
N GLU A 126 9.91 27.25 4.90
CA GLU A 126 8.52 26.88 4.56
C GLU A 126 8.10 25.59 5.26
N THR A 127 6.87 25.59 5.77
CA THR A 127 6.22 24.43 6.38
C THR A 127 6.00 23.32 5.35
N ASP A 128 6.14 22.06 5.79
CA ASP A 128 5.89 20.91 4.92
C ASP A 128 4.44 20.90 4.41
N ASN A 129 4.28 20.74 3.10
CA ASN A 129 2.98 20.60 2.44
C ASN A 129 2.66 19.14 2.04
N CYS A 130 3.42 18.17 2.58
CA CYS A 130 3.10 16.75 2.50
C CYS A 130 2.95 16.16 3.92
N GLY A 131 1.91 15.36 4.12
CA GLY A 131 1.77 14.56 5.34
C GLY A 131 2.53 13.25 5.19
N ILE A 132 3.42 12.95 6.13
CA ILE A 132 4.01 11.63 6.27
C ILE A 132 3.14 10.88 7.28
N PHE A 133 2.46 9.83 6.83
CA PHE A 133 1.71 8.94 7.70
C PHE A 133 2.63 7.83 8.15
N ASP A 134 2.95 7.84 9.43
CA ASP A 134 3.87 6.88 10.03
C ASP A 134 3.11 5.59 10.43
N SER A 135 3.75 4.45 10.21
CA SER A 135 3.40 3.20 10.88
C SER A 135 3.88 3.18 12.35
N ALA A 136 4.39 4.29 12.89
CA ALA A 136 4.83 4.44 14.28
C ALA A 136 3.79 3.95 15.27
N THR A 137 2.49 4.11 15.01
CA THR A 137 1.46 3.55 15.90
C THR A 137 1.57 2.02 16.01
N LEU A 138 1.92 1.33 14.91
CA LEU A 138 2.22 -0.10 14.88
C LEU A 138 3.59 -0.40 15.47
N MET A 139 4.60 0.42 15.18
CA MET A 139 5.97 0.20 15.67
C MET A 139 6.09 0.41 17.19
N ASP A 140 5.41 1.42 17.74
CA ASP A 140 5.30 1.69 19.17
C ASP A 140 4.50 0.60 19.87
N LEU A 141 3.44 0.09 19.23
CA LEU A 141 2.74 -1.10 19.71
C LEU A 141 3.70 -2.31 19.77
N TRP A 142 4.49 -2.55 18.72
CA TRP A 142 5.49 -3.62 18.68
C TRP A 142 6.57 -3.44 19.75
N LYS A 143 7.15 -2.24 19.87
CA LYS A 143 8.17 -1.91 20.88
C LYS A 143 7.63 -2.11 22.29
N ASN A 144 6.41 -1.65 22.57
CA ASN A 144 5.74 -1.85 23.86
C ASN A 144 5.51 -3.33 24.15
N LEU A 145 4.99 -4.11 23.20
CA LEU A 145 4.79 -5.55 23.36
C LEU A 145 6.12 -6.28 23.65
N THR A 146 7.15 -6.03 22.84
CA THR A 146 8.46 -6.67 23.05
C THR A 146 9.13 -6.22 24.35
N GLY A 147 8.97 -4.96 24.76
CA GLY A 147 9.51 -4.43 26.00
C GLY A 147 8.85 -5.05 27.24
N VAL A 148 7.52 -5.20 27.23
CA VAL A 148 6.78 -5.89 28.30
C VAL A 148 7.20 -7.36 28.39
N ILE A 149 7.30 -8.06 27.26
CA ILE A 149 7.74 -9.47 27.23
C ILE A 149 9.18 -9.60 27.74
N ALA A 150 10.10 -8.74 27.29
CA ALA A 150 11.50 -8.75 27.73
C ALA A 150 11.63 -8.47 29.24
N THR A 151 10.87 -7.50 29.76
CA THR A 151 10.86 -7.17 31.20
C THR A 151 10.31 -8.33 32.02
N ALA A 152 9.23 -8.98 31.56
CA ALA A 152 8.68 -10.16 32.22
C ALA A 152 9.69 -11.32 32.23
N MET A 153 10.41 -11.56 31.12
CA MET A 153 11.46 -12.57 31.05
C MET A 153 12.61 -12.29 32.04
N ILE A 154 13.06 -11.04 32.16
CA ILE A 154 14.07 -10.65 33.17
C ILE A 154 13.57 -10.98 34.57
N GLY A 155 12.31 -10.65 34.89
CA GLY A 155 11.70 -10.99 36.19
C GLY A 155 11.71 -12.49 36.49
N VAL A 156 11.32 -13.31 35.52
CA VAL A 156 11.31 -14.78 35.64
C VAL A 156 12.74 -15.32 35.83
N VAL A 157 13.69 -14.91 35.00
CA VAL A 157 15.09 -15.35 35.08
C VAL A 157 15.74 -14.94 36.42
N SER A 158 15.38 -13.77 36.94
CA SER A 158 15.88 -13.28 38.23
C SER A 158 15.45 -14.17 39.39
N VAL A 159 14.20 -14.65 39.40
CA VAL A 159 13.70 -15.58 40.45
C VAL A 159 14.44 -16.92 40.38
N PHE A 160 14.67 -17.45 39.19
CA PHE A 160 15.43 -18.69 39.02
C PHE A 160 16.90 -18.56 39.47
N LEU A 161 17.53 -17.40 39.28
CA LEU A 161 18.91 -17.14 39.72
C LEU A 161 19.04 -17.09 41.26
N VAL A 162 17.99 -16.67 41.97
CA VAL A 162 18.02 -16.53 43.45
C VAL A 162 17.80 -17.86 44.18
N ILE A 163 17.07 -18.79 43.56
CA ILE A 163 16.72 -20.08 44.16
C ILE A 163 17.69 -21.20 43.71
N GLY A 164 18.37 -21.01 42.57
CA GLY A 164 19.36 -21.94 42.01
C GLY A 164 20.74 -21.86 42.65
#